data_AF-A0A357KNL7-F1
#
_entry.id   AF-A0A357KNL7-F1
#
_cell.length_a   1.000
_cell.length_b   1.000
_cell.length_c   1.000
_cell.angle_alpha   90.00
_cell.angle_beta   90.00
_cell.angle_gamma   90.00
#
_symmetry.space_group_name_H-M   'P 1'
#
loop_
_entity.id
_entity.type
_entity.pdbx_description
1 polymer ?
#
loop_
_entity_poly.entity_id
_entity_poly.type
_entity_poly.pdbx_seq_one_letter_code
_entity_poly.pdbx_strand_id
1 'polypeptide(L)'
;MRLLIAAVGLLLTGFLYYAIFRVAPGAVYDPTLGSFPSFIFVLSFSLGSAAFVNGGILLRLSYPLIWLSTVLLAEMLFGVEDPLDGFAAILGFGVAAVFILKSAGSLSMPSAWGQRLLASFGVILLAGSYAPHYVDHHCCDSDKQPVYLSYNDLRSSVAVEAPRSMSAMGNLYLYANHLFVNEKNKGLHIIDNADPANPKPEAFIKIPGNTNVNIRSGYLYADSFIDLVVLDIRDPDNIQEINRQIDVFPYDVYQAIEDETIYLKNLDRDRGVVIGYE
;
A
#
# COMPACT_ATOMS: atom_id res chain seq x y z
N MET A 1 -8.07 34.26 26.01
CA MET A 1 -8.21 34.72 24.60
C MET A 1 -7.06 34.24 23.70
N ARG A 2 -5.78 34.45 24.06
CA ARG A 2 -4.63 34.04 23.20
C ARG A 2 -4.38 32.53 23.11
N LEU A 3 -4.67 31.77 24.17
CA LEU A 3 -4.63 30.29 24.17
C LEU A 3 -5.70 29.67 23.26
N LEU A 4 -6.88 30.30 23.18
CA LEU A 4 -8.00 29.84 22.34
C LEU A 4 -7.69 30.03 20.85
N ILE A 5 -7.05 31.14 20.48
CA ILE A 5 -6.62 31.41 19.10
C ILE A 5 -5.52 30.43 18.67
N ALA A 6 -4.59 30.09 19.58
CA ALA A 6 -3.57 29.07 19.32
C ALA A 6 -4.19 27.67 19.17
N ALA A 7 -5.11 27.28 20.06
CA ALA A 7 -5.82 26.00 19.96
C ALA A 7 -6.68 25.89 18.69
N VAL A 8 -7.38 26.95 18.30
CA VAL A 8 -8.17 27.01 17.05
C VAL A 8 -7.25 26.99 15.82
N GLY A 9 -6.10 27.66 15.88
CA GLY A 9 -5.07 27.58 14.84
C GLY A 9 -4.48 26.17 14.69
N LEU A 10 -4.25 25.47 15.80
CA LEU A 10 -3.78 24.07 15.84
C LEU A 10 -4.80 23.10 15.24
N LEU A 11 -6.09 23.29 15.54
CA LEU A 11 -7.18 22.47 14.98
C LEU A 11 -7.37 22.71 13.48
N LEU A 12 -7.33 23.98 13.02
CA LEU A 12 -7.47 24.33 11.61
C LEU A 12 -6.30 23.85 10.75
N THR A 13 -5.09 23.81 11.29
CA THR A 13 -3.89 23.35 10.57
C THR A 13 -3.76 21.82 10.55
N GLY A 14 -4.15 21.13 11.64
CA GLY A 14 -4.32 19.68 11.62
C GLY A 14 -5.37 19.23 10.60
N PHE A 15 -6.46 19.99 10.47
CA PHE A 15 -7.48 19.76 9.44
C PHE A 15 -6.96 20.01 8.00
N LEU A 16 -6.13 21.05 7.80
CA LEU A 16 -5.54 21.35 6.49
C LEU A 16 -4.55 20.25 6.04
N TYR A 17 -3.75 19.71 6.98
CA TYR A 17 -2.85 18.57 6.74
C TYR A 17 -3.64 17.31 6.35
N TYR A 18 -4.72 17.01 7.08
CA TYR A 18 -5.65 15.93 6.73
C TYR A 18 -6.23 16.08 5.32
N ALA A 19 -6.68 17.28 4.95
CA ALA A 19 -7.28 17.53 3.64
C ALA A 19 -6.28 17.36 2.47
N ILE A 20 -5.00 17.66 2.68
CA ILE A 20 -3.96 17.58 1.64
C ILE A 20 -3.46 16.13 1.45
N PHE A 21 -3.27 15.38 2.55
CA PHE A 21 -2.68 14.03 2.48
C PHE A 21 -3.70 12.88 2.38
N ARG A 22 -5.00 13.17 2.53
CA ARG A 22 -6.11 12.24 2.20
C ARG A 22 -6.14 11.81 0.73
N VAL A 23 -5.41 12.49 -0.16
CA VAL A 23 -5.50 12.31 -1.62
C VAL A 23 -4.26 11.62 -2.22
N ALA A 24 -3.28 11.18 -1.42
CA ALA A 24 -2.14 10.43 -1.93
C ALA A 24 -2.52 8.94 -2.12
N PRO A 25 -2.64 8.43 -3.37
CA PRO A 25 -2.94 7.02 -3.59
C PRO A 25 -1.66 6.21 -3.36
N GLY A 26 -1.69 5.25 -2.43
CA GLY A 26 -0.66 4.20 -2.33
C GLY A 26 0.16 4.12 -1.03
N ALA A 27 -0.06 4.97 -0.02
CA ALA A 27 0.70 4.94 1.24
C ALA A 27 -0.06 4.30 2.43
N VAL A 28 -1.15 3.59 2.18
CA VAL A 28 -2.26 3.46 3.16
C VAL A 28 -2.22 2.19 4.03
N TYR A 29 -1.34 1.21 3.81
CA TYR A 29 -1.47 -0.09 4.51
C TYR A 29 -0.43 -0.46 5.57
N ASP A 30 0.56 0.39 5.86
CA ASP A 30 1.53 0.06 6.90
C ASP A 30 2.08 1.30 7.63
N PRO A 31 1.75 1.50 8.93
CA PRO A 31 2.34 2.57 9.74
C PRO A 31 3.85 2.39 10.00
N THR A 32 4.44 1.26 9.59
CA THR A 32 5.88 0.97 9.70
C THR A 32 6.70 1.28 8.43
N LEU A 33 6.07 1.62 7.30
CA LEU A 33 6.77 2.04 6.07
C LEU A 33 7.18 3.53 6.09
N GLY A 34 7.70 3.98 7.23
CA GLY A 34 7.57 5.35 7.69
C GLY A 34 8.85 6.18 7.68
N SER A 35 9.49 6.38 6.53
CA SER A 35 10.67 7.26 6.45
C SER A 35 10.36 8.69 6.89
N PHE A 36 9.13 9.16 6.68
CA PHE A 36 8.68 10.47 7.18
C PHE A 36 8.40 10.52 8.69
N PRO A 37 7.71 9.53 9.29
CA PRO A 37 7.58 9.39 10.74
C PRO A 37 8.89 9.51 11.53
N SER A 38 9.96 8.80 11.16
CA SER A 38 11.24 8.84 11.90
C SER A 38 11.88 10.23 11.89
N PHE A 39 11.86 10.93 10.75
CA PHE A 39 12.31 12.33 10.66
C PHE A 39 11.53 13.26 11.60
N ILE A 40 10.19 13.16 11.56
CA ILE A 40 9.31 14.01 12.36
C ILE A 40 9.48 13.72 13.85
N PHE A 41 9.57 12.44 14.25
CA PHE A 41 9.79 12.05 15.64
C PHE A 41 11.09 12.63 16.19
N VAL A 42 12.22 12.37 15.53
CA VAL A 42 13.51 12.85 15.99
C VAL A 42 13.52 14.38 16.04
N LEU A 43 13.00 15.07 15.04
CA LEU A 43 12.96 16.54 15.03
C LEU A 43 12.11 17.10 16.19
N SER A 44 10.90 16.59 16.38
CA SER A 44 9.90 17.15 17.30
C SER A 44 10.27 16.96 18.76
N PHE A 45 10.63 15.72 19.13
CA PHE A 45 11.01 15.39 20.49
C PHE A 45 12.32 16.08 20.88
N SER A 46 13.25 16.23 19.94
CA SER A 46 14.50 16.97 20.16
C SER A 46 14.27 18.46 20.41
N LEU A 47 13.46 19.12 19.60
CA LEU A 47 13.13 20.54 19.79
C LEU A 47 12.30 20.78 21.05
N GLY A 48 11.32 19.91 21.31
CA GLY A 48 10.50 19.96 22.52
C GLY A 48 11.34 19.82 23.78
N SER A 49 12.12 18.74 23.90
CA SER A 49 12.97 18.50 25.07
C SER A 49 14.03 19.58 25.28
N ALA A 50 14.69 20.06 24.21
CA ALA A 50 15.65 21.15 24.31
C ALA A 50 15.02 22.48 24.74
N ALA A 51 13.74 22.72 24.44
CA ALA A 51 13.02 23.95 24.80
C ALA A 51 12.68 24.02 26.31
N PHE A 52 12.43 22.90 26.97
CA PHE A 52 12.04 22.83 28.39
C PHE A 52 13.23 22.70 29.36
N VAL A 53 14.46 22.57 28.85
CA VAL A 53 15.65 22.37 29.68
C VAL A 53 16.38 23.68 29.91
N ASN A 54 16.51 24.01 31.20
CA ASN A 54 17.32 25.12 31.68
C ASN A 54 18.77 24.66 31.83
N GLY A 55 19.59 24.91 30.81
CA GLY A 55 21.01 24.58 30.81
C GLY A 55 21.75 25.13 29.60
N GLY A 56 23.06 24.97 29.60
CA GLY A 56 23.94 25.43 28.52
C GLY A 56 23.68 24.70 27.19
N ILE A 57 24.21 25.25 26.10
CA ILE A 57 24.02 24.73 24.75
C ILE A 57 24.43 23.26 24.59
N LEU A 58 25.48 22.83 25.29
CA LEU A 58 25.94 21.43 25.27
C LEU A 58 24.89 20.47 25.84
N LEU A 59 24.20 20.86 26.92
CA LEU A 59 23.12 20.06 27.50
C LEU A 59 21.88 20.03 26.60
N ARG A 60 21.61 21.11 25.86
CA ARG A 60 20.49 21.12 24.90
C ARG A 60 20.76 20.26 23.67
N LEU A 61 22.02 20.16 23.25
CA LEU A 61 22.44 19.31 22.13
C LEU A 61 22.52 17.82 22.45
N SER A 62 22.53 17.43 23.73
CA SER A 62 22.47 16.00 24.08
C SER A 62 21.10 15.38 23.80
N TYR A 63 20.02 16.16 23.80
CA TYR A 63 18.66 15.65 23.56
C TYR A 63 18.43 15.14 22.14
N PRO A 64 18.85 15.85 21.08
CA PRO A 64 18.86 15.28 19.73
C PRO A 64 19.56 13.92 19.63
N LEU A 65 20.70 13.75 20.31
CA LEU A 65 21.43 12.48 20.32
C LEU A 65 20.65 11.37 21.04
N ILE A 66 19.97 11.69 22.15
CA ILE A 66 19.14 10.75 22.91
C ILE A 66 17.97 10.26 22.05
N TRP A 67 17.26 11.17 21.36
CA TRP A 67 16.10 10.79 20.54
C TRP A 67 16.50 10.05 19.27
N LEU A 68 17.60 10.43 18.62
CA LEU A 68 18.17 9.66 17.51
C LEU A 68 18.51 8.23 17.96
N SER A 69 19.21 8.08 19.08
CA SER A 69 19.61 6.76 19.60
C SER A 69 18.40 5.90 19.98
N THR A 70 17.35 6.52 20.53
CA THR A 70 16.11 5.83 20.90
C THR A 70 15.38 5.30 19.68
N VAL A 71 15.27 6.09 18.60
CA VAL A 71 14.60 5.67 17.35
C VAL A 71 15.39 4.56 16.66
N LEU A 72 16.72 4.70 16.52
CA LEU A 72 17.55 3.66 15.92
C LEU A 72 17.55 2.35 16.73
N LEU A 73 17.52 2.43 18.06
CA LEU A 73 17.40 1.25 18.93
C LEU A 73 16.03 0.60 18.78
N ALA A 74 14.96 1.38 18.63
CA ALA A 74 13.62 0.84 18.38
C ALA A 74 13.57 0.10 17.04
N GLU A 75 14.11 0.67 15.97
CA GLU A 75 14.20 0.01 14.65
C GLU A 75 14.96 -1.33 14.73
N MET A 76 16.09 -1.35 15.44
CA MET A 76 16.90 -2.57 15.65
C MET A 76 16.18 -3.64 16.49
N LEU A 77 15.40 -3.23 17.51
CA LEU A 77 14.69 -4.16 18.40
C LEU A 77 13.40 -4.71 17.79
N PHE A 78 12.70 -3.92 16.98
CA PHE A 78 11.44 -4.32 16.33
C PHE A 78 11.64 -4.96 14.95
N GLY A 79 12.88 -5.00 14.45
CA GLY A 79 13.27 -5.83 13.30
C GLY A 79 12.80 -5.31 11.95
N VAL A 80 12.51 -4.01 11.84
CA VAL A 80 12.09 -3.34 10.61
C VAL A 80 13.20 -2.38 10.18
N GLU A 81 14.38 -2.92 9.83
CA GLU A 81 15.49 -2.09 9.37
C GLU A 81 15.25 -1.63 7.93
N ASP A 82 14.60 -0.46 7.76
CA ASP A 82 14.61 0.29 6.51
C ASP A 82 15.76 1.33 6.54
N PRO A 83 16.78 1.21 5.66
CA PRO A 83 17.85 2.20 5.57
C PRO A 83 17.36 3.64 5.34
N LEU A 84 16.18 3.83 4.75
CA LEU A 84 15.58 5.15 4.54
C LEU A 84 15.08 5.78 5.86
N ASP A 85 14.63 4.97 6.82
CA ASP A 85 14.13 5.43 8.12
C ASP A 85 15.29 5.89 9.01
N GLY A 86 16.39 5.13 9.01
CA GLY A 86 17.64 5.55 9.65
C GLY A 86 18.21 6.83 9.04
N PHE A 87 18.19 6.96 7.71
CA PHE A 87 18.61 8.20 7.03
C PHE A 87 17.72 9.39 7.42
N ALA A 88 16.41 9.18 7.49
CA ALA A 88 15.45 10.20 7.88
C ALA A 88 15.59 10.63 9.34
N ALA A 89 15.85 9.69 10.26
CA ALA A 89 16.17 9.96 11.66
C ALA A 89 17.43 10.83 11.79
N ILE A 90 18.50 10.51 11.04
CA ILE A 90 19.74 11.29 11.00
C ILE A 90 19.50 12.72 10.45
N LEU A 91 18.66 12.87 9.42
CA LEU A 91 18.25 14.18 8.91
C LEU A 91 17.47 14.98 9.96
N GLY A 92 16.51 14.35 10.65
CA GLY A 92 15.73 14.99 11.72
C GLY A 92 16.61 15.49 12.85
N PHE A 93 17.61 14.70 13.24
CA PHE A 93 18.66 15.08 14.19
C PHE A 93 19.46 16.30 13.70
N GLY A 94 19.95 16.28 12.47
CA GLY A 94 20.75 17.37 11.90
C GLY A 94 19.98 18.69 11.86
N VAL A 95 18.72 18.64 11.44
CA VAL A 95 17.83 19.81 11.43
C VAL A 95 17.61 20.32 12.86
N ALA A 96 17.28 19.46 13.82
CA ALA A 96 17.07 19.85 15.21
C ALA A 96 18.32 20.53 15.81
N ALA A 97 19.51 19.96 15.58
CA ALA A 97 20.77 20.52 16.04
C ALA A 97 21.03 21.93 15.48
N VAL A 98 20.75 22.16 14.19
CA VAL A 98 20.89 23.50 13.57
C VAL A 98 19.95 24.51 14.22
N PHE A 99 18.68 24.15 14.46
CA PHE A 99 17.72 25.02 15.12
C PHE A 99 18.15 25.36 16.56
N ILE A 100 18.62 24.37 17.31
CA ILE A 100 19.12 24.55 18.68
C ILE A 100 20.37 25.45 18.70
N LEU A 101 21.34 25.23 17.79
CA LEU A 101 22.54 26.07 17.65
C LEU A 101 22.19 27.51 17.27
N LYS A 102 21.28 27.71 16.32
CA LYS A 102 20.82 29.06 15.93
C LYS A 102 20.07 29.75 17.07
N SER A 103 19.38 29.01 17.93
CA SER A 103 18.76 29.58 19.14
C SER A 103 19.77 30.10 20.16
N ALA A 104 21.03 29.66 20.09
CA ALA A 104 22.12 30.08 20.99
C ALA A 104 22.84 31.37 20.56
N GLY A 105 22.68 31.81 19.30
CA GLY A 105 23.34 32.99 18.75
C GLY A 105 22.80 34.34 19.26
N SER A 106 21.73 34.32 20.06
CA SER A 106 21.29 35.46 20.86
C SER A 106 21.83 35.28 22.28
N LEU A 107 22.89 36.02 22.64
CA LEU A 107 23.50 36.06 23.98
C LEU A 107 22.59 36.66 25.08
N SER A 108 21.32 36.91 24.76
CA SER A 108 20.24 37.03 25.73
C SER A 108 19.22 35.95 25.39
N MET A 109 18.69 35.26 26.41
CA MET A 109 17.70 34.19 26.24
C MET A 109 16.79 34.44 25.02
N PRO A 110 16.45 33.43 24.20
CA PRO A 110 15.27 33.56 23.37
C PRO A 110 14.17 34.01 24.34
N SER A 111 13.59 35.20 24.13
CA SER A 111 12.50 35.69 24.98
C SER A 111 11.49 34.56 25.17
N ALA A 112 10.69 34.54 26.24
CA ALA A 112 9.74 33.45 26.50
C ALA A 112 8.94 33.00 25.25
N TRP A 113 8.77 33.89 24.27
CA TRP A 113 8.30 33.63 22.91
C TRP A 113 9.08 32.61 22.07
N GLY A 114 10.42 32.66 22.01
CA GLY A 114 11.23 31.73 21.20
C GLY A 114 11.17 30.28 21.70
N GLN A 115 11.18 30.09 23.03
CA GLN A 115 10.97 28.77 23.64
C GLN A 115 9.53 28.27 23.45
N ARG A 116 8.54 29.17 23.54
CA ARG A 116 7.13 28.85 23.24
C ARG A 116 6.91 28.49 21.78
N LEU A 117 7.62 29.11 20.84
CA LEU A 117 7.55 28.79 19.41
C LEU A 117 8.15 27.42 19.11
N LEU A 118 9.32 27.12 19.67
CA LEU A 118 9.96 25.80 19.52
C LEU A 118 9.13 24.68 20.16
N ALA A 119 8.57 24.90 21.35
CA ALA A 119 7.68 23.95 22.00
C ALA A 119 6.37 23.76 21.23
N SER A 120 5.78 24.83 20.70
CA SER A 120 4.58 24.74 19.86
C SER A 120 4.86 23.98 18.56
N PHE A 121 6.01 24.22 17.92
CA PHE A 121 6.41 23.54 16.70
C PHE A 121 6.65 22.03 16.92
N GLY A 122 7.28 21.65 18.04
CA GLY A 122 7.44 20.24 18.41
C GLY A 122 6.12 19.53 18.72
N VAL A 123 5.18 20.19 19.40
CA VAL A 123 3.84 19.61 19.69
C VAL A 123 2.99 19.49 18.42
N ILE A 124 3.07 20.45 17.49
CA ILE A 124 2.38 20.41 16.19
C ILE A 124 2.80 19.18 15.39
N LEU A 125 4.11 18.95 15.31
CA LEU A 125 4.68 17.84 14.57
C LEU A 125 4.36 16.47 15.23
N LEU A 126 4.36 16.39 16.57
CA LEU A 126 3.92 15.19 17.31
C LEU A 126 2.45 14.87 17.05
N ALA A 127 1.58 15.87 17.16
CA ALA A 127 0.13 15.69 16.99
C ALA A 127 -0.24 15.30 15.55
N GLY A 128 0.54 15.74 14.55
CA GLY A 128 0.40 15.28 13.17
C GLY A 128 0.80 13.82 12.94
N SER A 129 1.67 13.25 13.79
CA SER A 129 2.10 11.85 13.71
C SER A 129 1.13 10.87 14.40
N TYR A 130 0.32 11.36 15.34
CA TYR A 130 -0.64 10.57 16.12
C TYR A 130 -2.04 11.15 15.95
N ALA A 131 -2.62 10.99 14.75
CA ALA A 131 -4.06 11.10 14.60
C ALA A 131 -4.61 9.67 14.52
N PRO A 132 -5.41 9.21 15.50
CA PRO A 132 -6.15 7.97 15.34
C PRO A 132 -7.04 8.13 14.12
N HIS A 133 -6.94 7.18 13.20
CA HIS A 133 -7.93 6.98 12.15
C HIS A 133 -9.32 6.91 12.81
N TYR A 134 -10.06 8.02 12.81
CA TYR A 134 -11.52 7.95 12.81
C TYR A 134 -11.90 7.58 11.37
N VAL A 135 -11.71 6.30 11.04
CA VAL A 135 -12.54 5.70 10.01
C VAL A 135 -13.95 5.88 10.54
N ASP A 136 -14.71 6.73 9.87
CA ASP A 136 -16.13 6.85 10.10
C ASP A 136 -16.71 5.43 10.16
N HIS A 137 -17.06 4.94 11.36
CA HIS A 137 -17.61 3.61 11.59
C HIS A 137 -19.04 3.47 11.04
N HIS A 138 -19.38 4.18 9.97
CA HIS A 138 -20.55 3.91 9.15
C HIS A 138 -20.34 2.70 8.23
N CYS A 139 -19.17 2.05 8.24
CA CYS A 139 -18.86 0.88 7.41
C CYS A 139 -18.70 -0.41 8.25
N CYS A 140 -19.75 -0.82 8.95
CA CYS A 140 -19.87 -2.18 9.49
C CYS A 140 -21.33 -2.64 9.44
N ASP A 141 -22.02 -2.41 8.32
CA ASP A 141 -23.34 -3.01 8.06
C ASP A 141 -23.35 -3.80 6.76
N SER A 142 -22.33 -4.64 6.58
CA SER A 142 -22.41 -5.69 5.57
C SER A 142 -21.71 -6.94 6.10
N ASP A 143 -22.43 -7.70 6.94
CA ASP A 143 -22.12 -9.08 7.29
C ASP A 143 -22.22 -9.95 6.03
N LYS A 144 -21.25 -9.80 5.12
CA LYS A 144 -21.23 -10.49 3.84
C LYS A 144 -20.64 -11.88 4.00
N GLN A 145 -21.36 -12.87 3.49
CA GLN A 145 -20.87 -14.25 3.45
C GLN A 145 -20.07 -14.46 2.16
N PRO A 146 -18.89 -15.09 2.23
CA PRO A 146 -18.12 -15.41 1.04
C PRO A 146 -18.83 -16.45 0.17
N VAL A 147 -18.84 -16.19 -1.14
CA VAL A 147 -19.24 -17.15 -2.18
C VAL A 147 -17.99 -17.86 -2.68
N TYR A 148 -18.02 -19.19 -2.65
CA TYR A 148 -16.86 -20.03 -3.00
C TYR A 148 -17.01 -20.72 -4.35
N LEU A 149 -15.89 -20.80 -5.07
CA LEU A 149 -15.67 -21.78 -6.12
C LEU A 149 -14.83 -22.92 -5.55
N SER A 150 -15.37 -24.14 -5.54
CA SER A 150 -14.66 -25.29 -4.97
C SER A 150 -13.35 -25.56 -5.70
N TYR A 151 -12.37 -26.15 -5.01
CA TYR A 151 -11.08 -26.50 -5.65
C TYR A 151 -11.24 -27.47 -6.82
N ASN A 152 -12.21 -28.38 -6.74
CA ASN A 152 -12.50 -29.29 -7.84
C ASN A 152 -13.05 -28.53 -9.04
N ASP A 153 -14.03 -27.64 -8.82
CA ASP A 153 -14.64 -26.85 -9.89
C ASP A 153 -13.62 -25.87 -10.50
N LEU A 154 -12.79 -25.23 -9.68
CA LEU A 154 -11.69 -24.37 -10.13
C LEU A 154 -10.78 -25.11 -11.12
N ARG A 155 -10.36 -26.32 -10.75
CA ARG A 155 -9.41 -27.14 -11.53
C ARG A 155 -10.05 -27.77 -12.77
N SER A 156 -11.38 -27.82 -12.85
CA SER A 156 -12.11 -28.23 -14.06
C SER A 156 -12.69 -27.06 -14.87
N SER A 157 -12.47 -25.81 -14.46
CA SER A 157 -13.12 -24.63 -15.06
C SER A 157 -12.38 -24.03 -16.26
N VAL A 158 -11.13 -24.46 -16.51
CA VAL A 158 -10.36 -23.95 -17.64
C VAL A 158 -10.91 -24.53 -18.94
N ALA A 159 -11.37 -23.65 -19.82
CA ALA A 159 -12.02 -24.05 -21.05
C ALA A 159 -11.89 -22.97 -22.13
N VAL A 160 -11.90 -23.39 -23.39
CA VAL A 160 -12.05 -22.49 -24.53
C VAL A 160 -13.55 -22.35 -24.83
N GLU A 161 -14.02 -21.10 -24.84
CA GLU A 161 -15.39 -20.70 -25.09
C GLU A 161 -15.48 -19.89 -26.39
N ALA A 162 -16.70 -19.75 -26.92
CA ALA A 162 -16.98 -18.87 -28.03
C ALA A 162 -16.58 -17.41 -27.72
N PRO A 163 -16.20 -16.61 -28.74
CA PRO A 163 -15.82 -15.22 -28.54
C PRO A 163 -16.99 -14.43 -27.94
N ARG A 164 -16.67 -13.52 -27.04
CA ARG A 164 -17.66 -12.73 -26.28
C ARG A 164 -17.20 -11.28 -26.11
N SER A 165 -18.12 -10.39 -25.77
CA SER A 165 -17.76 -8.99 -25.51
C SER A 165 -16.94 -8.87 -24.24
N MET A 166 -15.90 -8.04 -24.30
CA MET A 166 -15.04 -7.71 -23.16
C MET A 166 -15.65 -6.57 -22.35
N SER A 167 -15.77 -6.75 -21.03
CA SER A 167 -16.30 -5.68 -20.15
C SER A 167 -15.22 -4.69 -19.72
N ALA A 168 -14.00 -5.18 -19.47
CA ALA A 168 -12.84 -4.39 -19.09
C ALA A 168 -11.58 -4.98 -19.72
N MET A 169 -10.74 -4.11 -20.27
CA MET A 169 -9.46 -4.49 -20.88
C MET A 169 -8.37 -4.50 -19.80
N GLY A 170 -7.67 -5.62 -19.66
CA GLY A 170 -6.47 -5.77 -18.85
C GLY A 170 -5.20 -5.77 -19.70
N ASN A 171 -4.21 -6.55 -19.26
CA ASN A 171 -2.94 -6.69 -19.98
C ASN A 171 -3.12 -7.38 -21.34
N LEU A 172 -2.28 -6.99 -22.29
CA LEU A 172 -2.28 -7.52 -23.66
C LEU A 172 -0.96 -8.24 -23.95
N TYR A 173 -1.06 -9.39 -24.61
CA TYR A 173 0.07 -10.23 -24.99
C TYR A 173 -0.02 -10.58 -26.47
N LEU A 174 1.13 -10.65 -27.14
CA LEU A 174 1.23 -11.02 -28.56
C LEU A 174 1.92 -12.37 -28.68
N TYR A 175 1.33 -13.27 -29.46
CA TYR A 175 1.97 -14.52 -29.88
C TYR A 175 1.57 -14.87 -31.31
N ALA A 176 2.58 -15.02 -32.18
CA ALA A 176 2.38 -15.09 -33.62
C ALA A 176 1.48 -13.94 -34.12
N ASN A 177 0.37 -14.24 -34.78
CA ASN A 177 -0.59 -13.26 -35.27
C ASN A 177 -1.76 -13.03 -34.31
N HIS A 178 -1.73 -13.56 -33.08
CA HIS A 178 -2.86 -13.47 -32.15
C HIS A 178 -2.56 -12.52 -30.99
N LEU A 179 -3.57 -11.75 -30.61
CA LEU A 179 -3.59 -10.99 -29.37
C LEU A 179 -4.33 -11.79 -28.30
N PHE A 180 -3.73 -11.88 -27.13
CA PHE A 180 -4.34 -12.41 -25.92
C PHE A 180 -4.56 -11.23 -24.97
N VAL A 181 -5.83 -10.91 -24.70
CA VAL A 181 -6.19 -9.77 -23.86
C VAL A 181 -6.83 -10.26 -22.59
N ASN A 182 -6.20 -9.99 -21.44
CA ASN A 182 -6.71 -10.40 -20.15
C ASN A 182 -7.96 -9.61 -19.77
N GLU A 183 -8.96 -10.33 -19.27
CA GLU A 183 -10.09 -9.78 -18.54
C GLU A 183 -9.97 -10.26 -17.09
N LYS A 184 -9.69 -9.33 -16.18
CA LYS A 184 -9.31 -9.60 -14.79
C LYS A 184 -10.28 -10.59 -14.14
N ASN A 185 -9.72 -11.61 -13.49
CA ASN A 185 -10.41 -12.71 -12.80
C ASN A 185 -11.28 -13.62 -13.67
N LYS A 186 -11.33 -13.41 -15.00
CA LYS A 186 -12.18 -14.19 -15.92
C LYS A 186 -11.38 -15.03 -16.91
N GLY A 187 -10.27 -14.51 -17.44
CA GLY A 187 -9.45 -15.22 -18.43
C GLY A 187 -8.93 -14.33 -19.55
N LEU A 188 -8.84 -14.87 -20.77
CA LEU A 188 -8.19 -14.24 -21.92
C LEU A 188 -9.07 -14.24 -23.17
N HIS A 189 -9.19 -13.08 -23.82
CA HIS A 189 -9.75 -12.97 -25.16
C HIS A 189 -8.68 -13.28 -26.20
N ILE A 190 -9.00 -14.13 -27.18
CA ILE A 190 -8.15 -14.42 -28.34
C ILE A 190 -8.68 -13.65 -29.53
N ILE A 191 -7.80 -12.89 -30.17
CA ILE A 191 -8.12 -12.05 -31.32
C ILE A 191 -7.09 -12.31 -32.41
N ASP A 192 -7.55 -12.74 -33.59
CA ASP A 192 -6.73 -12.77 -34.80
C ASP A 192 -6.38 -11.33 -35.20
N ASN A 193 -5.08 -11.09 -35.26
CA ASN A 193 -4.47 -9.82 -35.58
C ASN A 193 -3.48 -9.97 -36.76
N ALA A 194 -3.73 -10.92 -37.68
CA ALA A 194 -3.00 -11.05 -38.93
C ALA A 194 -3.12 -9.80 -39.82
N ASP A 195 -4.26 -9.11 -39.77
CA ASP A 195 -4.44 -7.75 -40.30
C ASP A 195 -4.71 -6.79 -39.13
N PRO A 196 -3.71 -6.01 -38.67
CA PRO A 196 -3.88 -5.06 -37.58
C PRO A 196 -4.89 -3.94 -37.86
N ALA A 197 -5.26 -3.71 -39.12
CA ALA A 197 -6.32 -2.75 -39.46
C ALA A 197 -7.73 -3.33 -39.25
N ASN A 198 -7.86 -4.65 -39.11
CA ASN A 198 -9.13 -5.35 -38.96
C ASN A 198 -9.01 -6.60 -38.06
N PRO A 199 -8.76 -6.42 -36.74
CA PRO A 199 -8.65 -7.52 -35.80
C PRO A 199 -9.99 -8.25 -35.62
N LYS A 200 -9.95 -9.58 -35.49
CA LYS A 200 -11.14 -10.43 -35.40
C LYS A 200 -11.16 -11.24 -34.11
N PRO A 201 -12.18 -11.10 -33.25
CA PRO A 201 -12.34 -11.96 -32.09
C PRO A 201 -12.55 -13.41 -32.52
N GLU A 202 -11.76 -14.33 -31.97
CA GLU A 202 -11.81 -15.76 -32.32
C GLU A 202 -12.41 -16.61 -31.21
N ALA A 203 -11.95 -16.42 -29.98
CA ALA A 203 -12.35 -17.26 -28.84
C ALA A 203 -12.08 -16.57 -27.50
N PHE A 204 -12.56 -17.18 -26.41
CA PHE A 204 -12.26 -16.77 -25.06
C PHE A 204 -11.75 -17.96 -24.24
N ILE A 205 -10.56 -17.86 -23.66
CA ILE A 205 -10.05 -18.86 -22.71
C ILE A 205 -10.52 -18.46 -21.32
N LYS A 206 -11.47 -19.21 -20.76
CA LYS A 206 -11.88 -19.05 -19.37
C LYS A 206 -10.78 -19.58 -18.45
N ILE A 207 -10.27 -18.71 -17.59
CA ILE A 207 -9.32 -19.05 -16.54
C ILE A 207 -9.74 -18.27 -15.27
N PRO A 208 -10.47 -18.91 -14.34
CA PRO A 208 -10.96 -18.23 -13.14
C PRO A 208 -9.81 -17.66 -12.32
N GLY A 209 -9.95 -16.42 -11.87
CA GLY A 209 -8.93 -15.73 -11.07
C GLY A 209 -7.71 -15.28 -11.86
N ASN A 210 -7.71 -15.34 -13.19
CA ASN A 210 -6.55 -14.94 -13.98
C ASN A 210 -6.33 -13.42 -13.94
N THR A 211 -5.14 -13.02 -13.49
CA THR A 211 -4.67 -11.62 -13.49
C THR A 211 -3.35 -11.44 -14.20
N ASN A 212 -2.52 -12.49 -14.26
CA ASN A 212 -1.19 -12.45 -14.82
C ASN A 212 -0.98 -13.56 -15.84
N VAL A 213 -0.34 -13.22 -16.95
CA VAL A 213 -0.01 -14.15 -18.01
C VAL A 213 1.42 -13.94 -18.51
N ASN A 214 2.06 -15.02 -18.92
CA ASN A 214 3.32 -15.01 -19.67
C ASN A 214 3.26 -16.02 -20.81
N ILE A 215 3.87 -15.71 -21.95
CA ILE A 215 3.94 -16.62 -23.09
C ILE A 215 5.40 -16.90 -23.42
N ARG A 216 5.76 -18.18 -23.49
CA ARG A 216 7.11 -18.62 -23.87
C ARG A 216 7.05 -19.87 -24.75
N SER A 217 7.62 -19.77 -25.95
CA SER A 217 7.75 -20.89 -26.89
C SER A 217 6.43 -21.60 -27.22
N GLY A 218 5.33 -20.85 -27.28
CA GLY A 218 3.99 -21.38 -27.55
C GLY A 218 3.28 -21.99 -26.36
N TYR A 219 3.84 -21.85 -25.16
CA TYR A 219 3.16 -22.18 -23.92
C TYR A 219 2.75 -20.90 -23.19
N LEU A 220 1.49 -20.85 -22.80
CA LEU A 220 0.90 -19.78 -22.01
C LEU A 220 0.83 -20.20 -20.55
N TYR A 221 1.46 -19.40 -19.69
CA TYR A 221 1.49 -19.58 -18.25
C TYR A 221 0.55 -18.55 -17.64
N ALA A 222 -0.45 -19.00 -16.89
CA ALA A 222 -1.48 -18.15 -16.31
C ALA A 222 -1.71 -18.51 -14.85
N ASP A 223 -1.87 -17.51 -13.99
CA ASP A 223 -2.42 -17.73 -12.66
C ASP A 223 -3.91 -18.12 -12.75
N SER A 224 -4.35 -18.97 -11.83
CA SER A 224 -5.75 -19.31 -11.61
C SER A 224 -5.99 -19.39 -10.10
N PHE A 225 -6.17 -18.22 -9.49
CA PHE A 225 -6.10 -18.03 -8.04
C PHE A 225 -4.78 -18.59 -7.47
N ILE A 226 -4.85 -19.73 -6.77
CA ILE A 226 -3.71 -20.35 -6.07
C ILE A 226 -2.89 -21.30 -6.96
N ASP A 227 -3.39 -21.62 -8.16
CA ASP A 227 -2.75 -22.54 -9.09
C ASP A 227 -2.03 -21.79 -10.22
N LEU A 228 -1.02 -22.43 -10.82
CA LEU A 228 -0.43 -22.03 -12.09
C LEU A 228 -0.89 -23.00 -13.19
N VAL A 229 -1.50 -22.46 -14.23
CA VAL A 229 -2.00 -23.21 -15.39
C VAL A 229 -1.05 -23.00 -16.57
N VAL A 230 -0.74 -24.09 -17.28
CA VAL A 230 0.04 -24.06 -18.52
C VAL A 230 -0.81 -24.56 -19.67
N LEU A 231 -1.03 -23.69 -20.65
CA LEU A 231 -1.76 -24.00 -21.87
C LEU A 231 -0.80 -24.11 -23.05
N ASP A 232 -1.00 -25.10 -23.91
CA ASP A 232 -0.41 -25.13 -25.24
C ASP A 232 -1.24 -24.27 -26.19
N ILE A 233 -0.64 -23.21 -26.74
CA ILE A 233 -1.29 -22.26 -27.65
C ILE A 233 -0.66 -22.28 -29.04
N ARG A 234 0.12 -23.31 -29.37
CA ARG A 234 0.76 -23.44 -30.68
C ARG A 234 -0.25 -23.68 -31.80
N ASP A 235 -1.38 -24.32 -31.46
CA ASP A 235 -2.53 -24.51 -32.33
C ASP A 235 -3.73 -23.73 -31.73
N PRO A 236 -4.11 -22.57 -32.29
CA PRO A 236 -5.18 -21.73 -31.73
C PRO A 236 -6.55 -22.41 -31.80
N ASP A 237 -6.76 -23.35 -32.71
CA ASP A 237 -8.00 -24.12 -32.83
C ASP A 237 -8.08 -25.27 -31.80
N ASN A 238 -6.97 -25.60 -31.13
CA ASN A 238 -6.87 -26.70 -30.19
C ASN A 238 -5.97 -26.36 -28.99
N ILE A 239 -6.39 -25.34 -28.22
CA ILE A 239 -5.72 -24.96 -26.98
C ILE A 239 -6.05 -25.96 -25.88
N GLN A 240 -5.03 -26.50 -25.22
CA GLN A 240 -5.18 -27.51 -24.17
C GLN A 240 -4.41 -27.15 -22.90
N GLU A 241 -5.01 -27.39 -21.74
CA GLU A 241 -4.30 -27.41 -20.46
C GLU A 241 -3.40 -28.64 -20.42
N ILE A 242 -2.09 -28.41 -20.51
CA ILE A 242 -1.08 -29.49 -20.54
C ILE A 242 -0.45 -29.74 -19.18
N ASN A 243 -0.56 -28.78 -18.25
CA ASN A 243 -0.02 -28.89 -16.91
C ASN A 243 -0.70 -27.89 -15.97
N ARG A 244 -0.75 -28.26 -14.69
CA ARG A 244 -1.17 -27.40 -13.59
C ARG A 244 -0.27 -27.64 -12.38
N GLN A 245 0.27 -26.57 -11.82
CA GLN A 245 0.93 -26.61 -10.52
C GLN A 245 -0.06 -26.13 -9.47
N ILE A 246 -0.32 -26.98 -8.49
CA ILE A 246 -1.34 -26.78 -7.47
C ILE A 246 -0.75 -26.00 -6.28
N ASP A 247 -1.51 -25.04 -5.75
CA ASP A 247 -1.21 -24.31 -4.51
C ASP A 247 0.18 -23.65 -4.49
N VAL A 248 0.59 -23.07 -5.63
CA VAL A 248 1.89 -22.40 -5.79
C VAL A 248 1.87 -20.91 -5.45
N PHE A 249 0.70 -20.27 -5.51
CA PHE A 249 0.53 -18.87 -5.15
C PHE A 249 -0.11 -18.71 -3.77
N PRO A 250 0.22 -17.64 -3.02
CA PRO A 250 -0.45 -17.34 -1.76
C PRO A 250 -1.96 -17.20 -1.94
N TYR A 251 -2.72 -17.75 -0.99
CA TYR A 251 -4.17 -17.60 -1.00
C TYR A 251 -4.58 -16.17 -0.61
N ASP A 252 -5.26 -15.48 -1.54
CA ASP A 252 -5.85 -14.16 -1.32
C ASP A 252 -7.38 -14.23 -1.34
N VAL A 253 -8.00 -13.92 -0.20
CA VAL A 253 -9.48 -13.89 -0.04
C VAL A 253 -10.15 -12.75 -0.81
N TYR A 254 -9.41 -11.70 -1.17
CA TYR A 254 -9.94 -10.49 -1.78
C TYR A 254 -9.62 -10.37 -3.28
N GLN A 255 -8.94 -11.36 -3.87
CA GLN A 255 -8.53 -11.32 -5.28
C GLN A 255 -9.70 -11.07 -6.24
N ALA A 256 -10.86 -11.70 -5.99
CA ALA A 256 -12.08 -11.55 -6.78
C ALA A 256 -13.04 -10.47 -6.26
N ILE A 257 -12.67 -9.71 -5.22
CA ILE A 257 -13.50 -8.69 -4.60
C ILE A 257 -12.98 -7.32 -5.03
N GLU A 258 -13.82 -6.56 -5.76
CA GLU A 258 -13.45 -5.24 -6.26
C GLU A 258 -13.59 -4.14 -5.20
N ASP A 259 -14.41 -4.35 -4.17
CA ASP A 259 -14.66 -3.39 -3.10
C ASP A 259 -13.76 -3.67 -1.89
N GLU A 260 -12.73 -2.83 -1.72
CA GLU A 260 -11.77 -2.90 -0.62
C GLU A 260 -12.39 -2.60 0.76
N THR A 261 -13.65 -2.17 0.84
CA THR A 261 -14.31 -1.83 2.10
C THR A 261 -15.09 -2.99 2.74
N ILE A 262 -15.08 -4.17 2.11
CA ILE A 262 -15.87 -5.33 2.54
C ILE A 262 -15.10 -6.22 3.50
N TYR A 263 -15.78 -6.56 4.60
CA TYR A 263 -15.30 -7.55 5.57
C TYR A 263 -16.09 -8.85 5.43
N LEU A 264 -15.38 -9.95 5.16
CA LEU A 264 -15.97 -11.28 5.06
C LEU A 264 -15.93 -11.99 6.41
N LYS A 265 -17.07 -12.54 6.85
CA LYS A 265 -17.14 -13.40 8.04
C LYS A 265 -17.08 -14.87 7.67
N ASN A 266 -16.72 -15.70 8.66
CA ASN A 266 -16.75 -17.16 8.57
C ASN A 266 -15.95 -17.71 7.38
N LEU A 267 -14.78 -17.12 7.13
CA LEU A 267 -13.88 -17.57 6.08
C LEU A 267 -13.45 -19.02 6.33
N ASP A 268 -13.88 -19.90 5.44
CA ASP A 268 -13.51 -21.30 5.40
C ASP A 268 -12.71 -21.57 4.11
N ARG A 269 -11.41 -21.82 4.27
CA ARG A 269 -10.51 -22.07 3.13
C ARG A 269 -10.69 -23.47 2.55
N ASP A 270 -11.28 -24.41 3.29
CA ASP A 270 -11.46 -25.78 2.79
C ASP A 270 -12.57 -25.85 1.73
N ARG A 271 -13.42 -24.82 1.65
CA ARG A 271 -14.51 -24.72 0.67
C ARG A 271 -14.06 -24.32 -0.74
N GLY A 272 -12.84 -23.80 -0.89
CA GLY A 272 -12.31 -23.34 -2.18
C GLY A 272 -11.87 -21.88 -2.17
N VAL A 273 -11.82 -21.27 -3.35
CA VAL A 273 -11.43 -19.86 -3.53
C VAL A 273 -12.65 -18.94 -3.48
N VAL A 274 -12.48 -17.74 -2.92
CA VAL A 274 -13.56 -16.75 -2.85
C VAL A 274 -13.72 -16.07 -4.21
N ILE A 275 -14.94 -16.11 -4.75
CA ILE A 275 -15.29 -15.51 -6.06
C ILE A 275 -16.26 -14.34 -5.95
N GLY A 276 -16.70 -14.02 -4.74
CA GLY A 276 -17.66 -12.96 -4.48
C GLY A 276 -18.24 -13.06 -3.07
N TYR A 277 -19.33 -12.34 -2.85
CA TYR A 277 -19.96 -12.24 -1.54
C TYR A 277 -21.46 -11.96 -1.68
N GLU A 278 -22.25 -12.35 -0.67
CA GLU A 278 -23.71 -12.11 -0.59
C GLU A 278 -24.13 -11.49 0.73
#